data_AF-A0A438BNP6-F1
#
_entry.id   AF-A0A438BNP6-F1
#
_cell.length_a   1.000
_cell.length_b   1.000
_cell.length_c   1.000
_cell.angle_alpha   90.00
_cell.angle_beta   90.00
_cell.angle_gamma   90.00
#
_symmetry.space_group_name_H-M   'P 1'
#
loop_
_entity.id
_entity.type
_entity.pdbx_description
1 polymer ?
#
loop_
_entity_poly.entity_id
_entity_poly.type
_entity_poly.pdbx_seq_one_letter_code
_entity_poly.pdbx_strand_id
1 'polypeptide(L)'
;MNIFRLAGDMTHLASVLVLLLKIHTIKSCAGISLKTQELYALVFATRYLDIFTDYISLYNTVMKLIFLGSSFSIVWYIRHHKIVRRSYDKDQDTFRHFFLVLPCLLLALVMNEKFTFLEVLWAFSLYLEAVAILPQLVLLQRTRNIDNLTGQYVFLLG
;
A
#
# COMPACT_ATOMS: atom_id res chain seq x y z
N MET A 1 -7.11 -11.20 -19.50
CA MET A 1 -5.98 -10.94 -18.58
C MET A 1 -4.70 -11.29 -19.31
N ASN A 2 -3.65 -10.47 -19.26
CA ASN A 2 -2.33 -10.83 -19.80
C ASN A 2 -1.50 -11.53 -18.71
N ILE A 3 -0.58 -12.42 -19.08
CA ILE A 3 0.22 -13.21 -18.13
C ILE A 3 1.10 -12.32 -17.23
N PHE A 4 1.64 -11.22 -17.77
CA PHE A 4 2.42 -10.26 -17.01
C PHE A 4 1.59 -9.55 -15.93
N ARG A 5 0.33 -9.22 -16.25
CA ARG A 5 -0.58 -8.59 -15.29
C ARG A 5 -0.94 -9.55 -14.17
N LEU A 6 -1.23 -10.80 -14.51
CA LEU A 6 -1.50 -11.84 -13.51
C LEU A 6 -0.27 -12.06 -12.61
N ALA A 7 0.92 -12.14 -13.19
CA ALA A 7 2.15 -12.29 -12.42
C ALA A 7 2.35 -11.12 -11.44
N GLY A 8 2.16 -9.88 -11.88
CA GLY A 8 2.22 -8.69 -11.02
C GLY A 8 1.19 -8.70 -9.89
N ASP A 9 -0.07 -9.09 -10.19
CA ASP A 9 -1.10 -9.22 -9.16
C ASP A 9 -0.72 -10.29 -8.11
N MET A 10 -0.09 -11.39 -8.54
CA MET A 10 0.34 -12.46 -7.64
C MET A 10 1.58 -12.08 -6.81
N THR A 11 2.56 -11.36 -7.37
CA THR A 11 3.72 -10.88 -6.60
C THR A 11 3.30 -9.84 -5.56
N HIS A 12 2.39 -8.94 -5.93
CA HIS A 12 1.82 -7.97 -5.00
C HIS A 12 1.01 -8.66 -3.90
N LEU A 13 0.22 -9.69 -4.22
CA LEU A 13 -0.47 -10.48 -3.20
C LEU A 13 0.54 -11.19 -2.28
N ALA A 14 1.61 -11.75 -2.83
CA ALA A 14 2.66 -12.40 -2.05
C ALA A 14 3.34 -11.41 -1.08
N SER A 15 3.63 -10.18 -1.52
CA SER A 15 4.24 -9.15 -0.65
C SER A 15 3.36 -8.83 0.54
N VAL A 16 2.05 -8.66 0.32
CA VAL A 16 1.06 -8.42 1.37
C VAL A 16 0.97 -9.60 2.34
N LEU A 17 0.97 -10.84 1.82
CA LEU A 17 0.94 -12.05 2.64
C LEU A 17 2.20 -12.18 3.50
N VAL A 18 3.39 -11.93 2.95
CA VAL A 18 4.65 -11.95 3.71
C VAL A 18 4.62 -10.93 4.85
N LEU A 19 4.13 -9.72 4.59
CA LEU A 19 4.02 -8.69 5.62
C LEU A 19 3.01 -9.07 6.71
N LEU A 20 1.84 -9.59 6.33
CA LEU A 20 0.85 -10.09 7.29
C LEU A 20 1.38 -11.25 8.12
N LEU A 21 2.11 -12.20 7.52
CA LEU A 21 2.76 -13.29 8.23
C LEU A 21 3.81 -12.78 9.22
N LYS A 22 4.63 -11.79 8.84
CA LYS A 22 5.57 -11.12 9.76
C LYS A 22 4.82 -10.56 10.97
N ILE A 23 3.76 -9.76 10.72
CA ILE A 23 2.97 -9.12 11.78
C ILE A 23 2.27 -10.17 12.65
N HIS A 24 1.75 -11.26 12.07
CA HIS A 24 0.99 -12.25 12.81
C HIS A 24 1.86 -13.21 13.61
N THR A 25 2.97 -13.68 13.04
CA THR A 25 3.84 -14.69 13.68
C THR A 25 4.84 -14.04 14.61
N ILE A 26 5.54 -13.00 14.16
CA ILE A 26 6.60 -12.33 14.94
C ILE A 26 6.01 -11.26 15.87
N LYS A 27 4.77 -10.82 15.62
CA LYS A 27 4.09 -9.75 16.39
C LYS A 27 4.90 -8.44 16.40
N SER A 28 5.69 -8.20 15.36
CA SER A 28 6.55 -7.02 15.20
C SER A 28 6.35 -6.36 13.83
N CYS A 29 6.33 -5.03 13.83
CA CYS A 29 6.39 -4.17 12.65
C CYS A 29 7.68 -3.33 12.62
N ALA A 30 8.74 -3.78 13.30
CA ALA A 30 10.05 -3.14 13.21
C ALA A 30 10.52 -3.06 11.75
N GLY A 31 11.02 -1.90 11.34
CA GLY A 31 11.48 -1.63 9.97
C GLY A 31 10.36 -1.46 8.92
N ILE A 32 9.09 -1.39 9.32
CA ILE A 32 7.96 -1.12 8.41
C ILE A 32 7.44 0.30 8.62
N SER A 33 7.36 1.08 7.54
CA SER A 33 6.81 2.43 7.55
C SER A 33 5.29 2.37 7.56
N LEU A 34 4.69 2.95 8.61
CA LEU A 34 3.25 3.12 8.67
C LEU A 34 2.76 4.06 7.57
N LYS A 35 3.59 5.05 7.20
CA LYS A 35 3.24 6.02 6.14
C LYS A 35 3.05 5.35 4.79
N THR A 36 3.93 4.44 4.42
CA THR A 36 3.75 3.65 3.19
C THR A 36 2.48 2.81 3.23
N GLN A 37 2.16 2.16 4.36
CA GLN A 37 0.93 1.38 4.48
C GLN A 37 -0.33 2.24 4.38
N GLU A 38 -0.31 3.45 4.93
CA GLU A 38 -1.41 4.42 4.81
C GLU A 38 -1.59 4.88 3.36
N LEU A 39 -0.50 5.13 2.64
CA LEU A 39 -0.54 5.50 1.22
C LEU A 39 -1.11 4.36 0.36
N TYR A 40 -0.67 3.12 0.55
CA TYR A 40 -1.22 1.97 -0.18
C TYR A 40 -2.70 1.74 0.16
N ALA A 41 -3.11 1.88 1.42
CA ALA A 41 -4.52 1.81 1.80
C ALA A 41 -5.35 2.87 1.06
N LEU A 42 -4.84 4.10 0.94
CA LEU A 42 -5.48 5.18 0.19
C LEU A 42 -5.53 4.90 -1.33
N VAL A 43 -4.45 4.36 -1.90
CA VAL A 43 -4.40 3.93 -3.30
C VAL A 43 -5.50 2.92 -3.58
N PHE A 44 -5.59 1.83 -2.82
CA PHE A 44 -6.61 0.81 -3.06
C PHE A 44 -8.03 1.29 -2.79
N ALA A 45 -8.22 2.11 -1.75
CA ALA A 45 -9.52 2.69 -1.44
C ALA A 45 -10.05 3.58 -2.57
N THR A 46 -9.17 4.36 -3.22
CA THR A 46 -9.56 5.23 -4.34
C THR A 46 -9.65 4.48 -5.67
N ARG A 47 -8.79 3.49 -5.90
CA ARG A 47 -8.77 2.69 -7.13
C ARG A 47 -9.95 1.76 -7.28
N TYR A 48 -10.41 1.16 -6.18
CA TYR A 48 -11.41 0.09 -6.20
C TYR A 48 -12.83 0.57 -5.85
N LEU A 49 -13.10 1.88 -5.95
CA LEU A 49 -14.47 2.42 -5.81
C LEU A 49 -15.43 1.89 -6.88
N ASP A 50 -14.89 1.47 -8.03
CA ASP A 50 -15.63 0.82 -9.10
C ASP A 50 -16.26 -0.53 -8.69
N ILE A 51 -15.90 -1.10 -7.53
CA ILE A 51 -16.53 -2.32 -7.01
C ILE A 51 -18.04 -2.16 -6.78
N PHE A 52 -18.50 -0.92 -6.56
CA PHE A 52 -19.92 -0.61 -6.34
C PHE A 52 -20.68 -0.29 -7.64
N THR A 53 -19.98 -0.03 -8.75
CA THR A 53 -20.58 0.37 -10.03
C THR A 53 -20.51 -0.75 -11.05
N ASP A 54 -19.40 -1.46 -11.13
CA ASP A 54 -19.08 -2.36 -12.23
C ASP A 54 -18.69 -3.75 -11.73
N TYR A 55 -19.43 -4.75 -12.21
CA TYR A 55 -19.06 -6.15 -12.01
C TYR A 55 -18.31 -6.68 -13.24
N ILE A 56 -17.02 -6.92 -13.09
CA ILE A 56 -16.16 -7.48 -14.16
C ILE A 56 -16.12 -9.00 -14.07
N SER A 57 -15.72 -9.54 -12.92
CA SER A 57 -15.64 -10.99 -12.66
C SER A 57 -15.47 -11.27 -11.17
N LEU A 58 -15.84 -12.49 -10.74
CA LEU A 58 -15.65 -12.95 -9.37
C LEU A 58 -14.20 -12.80 -8.91
N TYR A 59 -13.25 -13.21 -9.76
CA TYR A 59 -11.82 -13.08 -9.47
C TYR A 59 -11.42 -11.62 -9.21
N ASN A 60 -11.86 -10.69 -10.06
CA ASN A 60 -11.54 -9.27 -9.91
C ASN A 60 -12.10 -8.71 -8.60
N THR A 61 -13.38 -8.98 -8.30
CA THR A 61 -14.03 -8.53 -7.07
C THR A 61 -13.34 -9.10 -5.83
N VAL A 62 -13.03 -10.40 -5.81
CA VAL A 62 -12.35 -11.05 -4.69
C VAL A 62 -10.96 -10.48 -4.48
N MET A 63 -10.16 -10.29 -5.54
CA MET A 63 -8.83 -9.70 -5.42
C MET A 63 -8.87 -8.27 -4.87
N LYS A 64 -9.80 -7.44 -5.36
CA LYS A 64 -10.02 -6.08 -4.82
C LYS A 64 -10.33 -6.10 -3.32
N LEU A 65 -11.24 -6.98 -2.89
CA LEU A 65 -11.60 -7.14 -1.48
C LEU A 65 -10.41 -7.60 -0.63
N ILE A 66 -9.59 -8.52 -1.13
CA ILE A 66 -8.38 -8.99 -0.43
C ILE A 66 -7.39 -7.84 -0.27
N PHE A 67 -7.07 -7.09 -1.32
CA PHE A 67 -6.13 -5.97 -1.24
C PHE A 67 -6.63 -4.86 -0.31
N LEU A 68 -7.92 -4.53 -0.38
CA LEU A 68 -8.52 -3.51 0.47
C LEU A 68 -8.53 -3.96 1.94
N GLY A 69 -9.03 -5.17 2.21
CA GLY A 69 -9.11 -5.73 3.56
C GLY A 69 -7.74 -5.92 4.21
N SER A 70 -6.77 -6.44 3.47
CA SER A 70 -5.39 -6.63 3.96
C SER A 70 -4.68 -5.30 4.26
N SER A 71 -4.79 -4.30 3.38
CA SER A 71 -4.16 -2.99 3.57
C SER A 71 -4.71 -2.27 4.80
N PHE A 72 -6.04 -2.24 4.98
CA PHE A 72 -6.65 -1.69 6.19
C PHE A 72 -6.28 -2.49 7.43
N SER A 73 -6.21 -3.82 7.32
CA SER A 73 -5.79 -4.68 8.44
C SER A 73 -4.36 -4.37 8.88
N ILE A 74 -3.41 -4.21 7.96
CA ILE A 74 -2.01 -3.88 8.27
C ILE A 74 -1.94 -2.54 9.02
N VAL A 75 -2.59 -1.50 8.49
CA VAL A 75 -2.65 -0.18 9.15
C VAL A 75 -3.25 -0.29 10.55
N TRP A 76 -4.34 -1.05 10.70
CA TRP A 76 -4.97 -1.29 11.99
C TRP A 76 -4.04 -2.03 12.97
N TYR A 77 -3.33 -3.07 12.51
CA TYR A 77 -2.37 -3.80 13.34
C TYR A 77 -1.28 -2.88 13.86
N ILE A 78 -0.69 -2.04 13.01
CA ILE A 78 0.38 -1.12 13.42
C ILE A 78 -0.14 -0.05 14.40
N ARG A 79 -1.35 0.48 14.18
CA ARG A 79 -1.91 1.58 15.00
C ARG A 79 -2.55 1.15 16.32
N HIS A 80 -3.23 0.00 16.34
CA HIS A 80 -4.10 -0.38 17.45
C HIS A 80 -3.67 -1.65 18.18
N HIS A 81 -2.98 -2.58 17.51
CA HIS A 81 -2.59 -3.82 18.17
C HIS A 81 -1.49 -3.56 19.21
N LYS A 82 -1.79 -3.87 20.48
CA LYS A 82 -0.97 -3.50 21.66
C LYS A 82 0.50 -3.91 21.54
N ILE A 83 0.78 -5.08 20.99
CA ILE A 83 2.15 -5.62 20.88
C ILE A 83 2.88 -5.02 19.68
N VAL A 84 2.23 -5.00 18.52
CA VAL A 84 2.82 -4.58 17.24
C VAL A 84 3.16 -3.10 17.29
N ARG A 85 2.25 -2.27 17.81
CA ARG A 85 2.47 -0.82 17.98
C ARG A 85 3.73 -0.50 18.79
N ARG A 86 4.13 -1.33 19.76
CA ARG A 86 5.33 -1.08 20.57
C ARG A 86 6.63 -1.25 19.77
N SER A 87 6.59 -2.05 18.71
CA SER A 87 7.73 -2.25 17.81
C SER A 87 7.80 -1.22 16.67
N TYR A 88 6.83 -0.32 16.57
CA TYR A 88 6.83 0.75 15.57
C TYR A 88 7.75 1.89 16.02
N ASP A 89 8.78 2.15 15.21
CA ASP A 89 9.73 3.24 15.43
C ASP A 89 9.26 4.53 14.74
N LYS A 90 8.54 5.35 15.49
CA LYS A 90 8.01 6.64 15.01
C LYS A 90 9.10 7.67 14.76
N ASP A 91 10.22 7.59 15.47
CA ASP A 91 11.31 8.57 15.38
C ASP A 91 12.11 8.39 14.10
N GLN A 92 12.12 7.18 13.54
CA GLN A 92 12.73 6.92 12.24
C GLN A 92 11.77 7.18 11.06
N ASP A 93 10.46 6.92 11.23
CA ASP A 93 9.42 7.09 10.20
C ASP A 93 8.89 8.54 10.11
N THR A 94 9.80 9.51 9.90
CA THR A 94 9.48 10.95 9.90
C THR A 94 9.03 11.50 8.54
N PHE A 95 8.74 10.64 7.57
CA PHE A 95 8.44 11.07 6.21
C PHE A 95 7.09 11.80 6.14
N ARG A 96 7.10 13.00 5.57
CA ARG A 96 5.89 13.85 5.43
C ARG A 96 5.13 13.47 4.15
N HIS A 97 4.40 12.36 4.22
CA HIS A 97 3.64 11.79 3.11
C HIS A 97 2.58 12.73 2.47
N PHE A 98 2.17 13.80 3.15
CA PHE A 98 1.33 14.86 2.55
C PHE A 98 1.98 15.50 1.32
N PHE A 99 3.32 15.60 1.27
CA PHE A 99 4.04 16.07 0.08
C PHE A 99 3.96 15.12 -1.12
N LEU A 100 3.46 13.91 -0.94
CA LEU A 100 3.15 13.00 -2.05
C LEU A 100 1.67 13.11 -2.43
N VAL A 101 0.79 13.07 -1.43
CA VAL A 101 -0.67 13.10 -1.66
C VAL A 101 -1.11 14.36 -2.41
N LEU A 102 -0.65 15.54 -1.99
CA LEU A 102 -1.09 16.81 -2.58
C LEU A 102 -0.67 16.95 -4.05
N PRO A 103 0.61 16.75 -4.43
CA PRO A 103 1.02 16.80 -5.83
C PRO A 103 0.34 15.74 -6.70
N CYS A 104 0.16 14.51 -6.20
CA CYS A 104 -0.56 13.47 -6.93
C CYS A 104 -2.03 13.84 -7.17
N LEU A 105 -2.69 14.46 -6.20
CA LEU A 105 -4.07 14.93 -6.35
C LEU A 105 -4.18 16.07 -7.36
N LEU A 106 -3.29 17.07 -7.29
CA LEU A 106 -3.23 18.16 -8.26
C LEU A 106 -2.97 17.63 -9.67
N LEU A 107 -2.03 16.68 -9.81
CA LEU A 107 -1.72 16.05 -11.08
C LEU A 107 -2.94 15.29 -11.64
N ALA A 108 -3.67 14.54 -10.81
CA ALA A 108 -4.88 13.83 -11.23
C ALA A 108 -6.02 14.75 -11.66
N LEU A 109 -6.11 15.94 -11.09
CA LEU A 109 -7.09 16.95 -11.51
C LEU A 109 -6.75 17.56 -12.87
N VAL A 110 -5.46 17.73 -13.17
CA VAL A 110 -5.00 18.33 -14.44
C VAL A 110 -4.87 17.29 -15.56
N MET A 111 -4.36 16.10 -15.23
CA MET A 111 -4.08 15.01 -16.15
C MET A 111 -5.00 13.82 -15.85
N ASN A 112 -6.22 13.89 -16.37
CA ASN A 112 -7.17 12.78 -16.41
C ASN A 112 -7.67 12.56 -17.83
N GLU A 113 -8.13 11.34 -18.12
CA GLU A 113 -8.77 11.03 -19.41
C GLU A 113 -10.16 11.68 -19.50
N LYS A 114 -10.89 11.70 -18.39
CA LYS A 114 -12.23 12.30 -18.26
C LYS A 114 -12.36 12.97 -16.91
N PHE A 115 -12.96 14.15 -16.89
CA PHE A 115 -13.20 14.89 -15.65
C PHE A 115 -14.45 14.37 -14.91
N THR A 116 -14.42 13.10 -14.52
CA THR A 116 -15.42 12.46 -13.67
C THR A 116 -14.80 12.09 -12.32
N PHE A 117 -15.62 12.01 -11.28
CA PHE A 117 -15.13 11.71 -9.93
C PHE A 117 -14.36 10.38 -9.86
N LEU A 118 -14.88 9.32 -10.47
CA LEU A 118 -14.22 8.00 -10.47
C LEU A 118 -12.92 8.00 -11.28
N GLU A 119 -12.90 8.66 -12.43
CA GLU A 119 -11.70 8.72 -13.28
C GLU A 119 -10.58 9.54 -12.61
N VAL A 120 -10.91 10.66 -11.99
CA VAL A 120 -9.95 11.48 -11.23
C VAL A 120 -9.37 10.69 -10.07
N LEU A 121 -10.20 9.95 -9.31
CA LEU A 121 -9.71 9.10 -8.22
C LEU A 121 -8.89 7.91 -8.70
N TRP A 122 -9.24 7.34 -9.85
CA TRP A 122 -8.45 6.31 -10.50
C TRP A 122 -7.07 6.83 -10.91
N ALA A 123 -7.01 7.97 -11.60
CA ALA A 123 -5.76 8.64 -11.98
C ALA A 123 -4.91 9.02 -10.75
N PHE A 124 -5.54 9.57 -9.71
CA PHE A 124 -4.90 9.85 -8.43
C PHE A 124 -4.27 8.60 -7.82
N SER A 125 -4.98 7.48 -7.80
CA SER A 125 -4.47 6.21 -7.27
C SER A 125 -3.24 5.74 -8.04
N LEU A 126 -3.18 5.95 -9.35
CA LEU A 126 -2.07 5.56 -10.21
C LEU A 126 -0.82 6.38 -9.89
N TYR A 127 -0.95 7.70 -9.80
CA TYR A 127 0.15 8.59 -9.46
C TYR A 127 0.65 8.37 -8.03
N LEU A 128 -0.28 8.16 -7.08
CA LEU A 128 0.09 7.96 -5.69
C LEU A 128 0.82 6.62 -5.48
N GLU A 129 0.39 5.54 -6.15
CA GLU A 129 1.04 4.23 -6.05
C GLU A 129 2.50 4.27 -6.47
N ALA A 130 2.81 4.99 -7.55
CA ALA A 130 4.16 5.12 -8.07
C ALA A 130 5.14 5.72 -7.05
N VAL A 131 4.65 6.52 -6.10
CA VAL A 131 5.48 7.18 -5.07
C VAL A 131 5.20 6.67 -3.64
N ALA A 132 4.24 5.76 -3.45
CA ALA A 132 3.81 5.29 -2.14
C ALA A 132 4.90 4.55 -1.35
N ILE A 133 5.88 3.99 -2.05
CA ILE A 133 7.02 3.25 -1.46
C ILE A 133 8.10 4.15 -0.86
N LEU A 134 8.13 5.45 -1.20
CA LEU A 134 9.20 6.36 -0.77
C LEU A 134 9.41 6.43 0.75
N PRO A 135 8.37 6.53 1.62
CA PRO A 135 8.56 6.52 3.07
C PRO A 135 9.30 5.27 3.57
N GLN A 136 8.95 4.09 3.05
CA GLN A 136 9.61 2.83 3.39
C GLN A 136 11.08 2.81 2.97
N LEU A 137 11.42 3.29 1.77
CA LEU A 137 12.81 3.35 1.31
C LEU A 137 13.65 4.29 2.19
N VAL A 138 13.10 5.46 2.54
CA VAL A 138 13.75 6.42 3.45
C VAL A 138 13.94 5.81 4.84
N LEU A 139 12.96 5.05 5.35
CA LEU A 139 13.08 4.35 6.63
C LEU A 139 14.24 3.34 6.58
N LEU A 140 14.33 2.51 5.54
CA LEU A 140 15.38 1.51 5.40
C LEU A 140 16.79 2.12 5.33
N GLN A 141 16.93 3.25 4.65
CA GLN A 141 18.19 4.00 4.61
C GLN A 141 18.64 4.48 5.99
N ARG A 142 17.70 4.80 6.89
CA ARG A 142 17.99 5.30 8.24
C ARG A 142 18.25 4.18 9.24
N THR A 143 17.43 3.12 9.20
CA THR A 143 17.46 2.07 10.22
C THR A 143 18.70 1.16 10.11
N ARG A 144 19.38 1.10 8.96
CA ARG A 144 20.62 0.32 8.65
C ARG A 144 20.58 -1.20 8.98
N ASN A 145 19.60 -1.67 9.73
CA ASN A 145 19.34 -3.06 10.05
C ASN A 145 17.99 -3.43 9.44
N ILE A 146 18.02 -4.30 8.42
CA ILE A 146 16.83 -4.70 7.67
C ILE A 146 16.65 -6.19 7.92
N ASP A 147 15.54 -6.56 8.57
CA ASP A 147 15.18 -7.98 8.70
C ASP A 147 14.94 -8.58 7.30
N ASN A 148 15.36 -9.84 7.09
CA ASN A 148 15.19 -10.55 5.81
C ASN A 148 13.74 -10.53 5.29
N LEU A 149 12.74 -10.66 6.19
CA LEU A 149 11.32 -10.61 5.83
C LEU A 149 10.89 -9.23 5.31
N THR A 150 11.46 -8.15 5.87
CA THR A 150 11.21 -6.79 5.37
C THR A 150 11.82 -6.62 3.98
N GLY A 151 13.01 -7.15 3.75
CA GLY A 151 13.65 -7.15 2.43
C GLY A 151 12.83 -7.91 1.38
N GLN A 152 12.35 -9.11 1.72
CA GLN A 152 11.48 -9.91 0.85
C GLN A 152 10.15 -9.19 0.54
N TYR A 153 9.54 -8.55 1.53
CA TYR A 153 8.34 -7.73 1.33
C TYR A 153 8.58 -6.63 0.30
N VAL A 154 9.66 -5.84 0.44
CA VAL A 154 9.97 -4.74 -0.48
C VAL A 154 10.31 -5.26 -1.88
N PHE A 155 11.04 -6.38 -1.97
CA PHE A 155 11.38 -7.00 -3.25
C PHE A 155 10.15 -7.49 -4.01
N LEU A 156 9.19 -8.12 -3.32
CA LEU A 156 7.96 -8.63 -3.95
C LEU A 156 6.97 -7.53 -4.33
N LEU A 157 7.10 -6.35 -3.72
CA LEU A 157 6.25 -5.19 -3.96
C LEU A 157 6.69 -4.36 -5.17
N GLY A 158 7.99 -4.34 -5.48
CA GLY A 158 8.56 -3.66 -6.65
C GLY A 158 8.44 -4.49 -7.92
#